data_AF-R9IN35-F1
#
_entry.id   AF-R9IN35-F1
#
_cell.length_a   1.000
_cell.length_b   1.000
_cell.length_c   1.000
_cell.angle_alpha   90.00
_cell.angle_beta   90.00
_cell.angle_gamma   90.00
#
_symmetry.space_group_name_H-M   'P 1'
#
loop_
_entity.id
_entity.type
_entity.pdbx_description
1 polymer ?
#
loop_
_entity_poly.entity_id
_entity_poly.type
_entity_poly.pdbx_seq_one_letter_code
_entity_poly.pdbx_strand_id
1 'polypeptide(L)' 'MFCVIQEMNVKKSDKGGYAKELKSEYLSIIFNGEDIGHYWHFYGNERFERPVKKAYRISIHHSFRKNG' A
#
# COMPACT_ATOMS: atom_id res chain seq x y z
N MET A 1 -15.67 30.48 3.47
CA MET A 1 -14.99 29.18 3.66
C MET A 1 -13.70 29.20 2.85
N PHE A 2 -12.58 28.70 3.38
CA PHE A 2 -11.33 28.58 2.64
C PHE A 2 -10.62 27.26 2.94
N CYS A 3 -9.87 26.76 1.97
CA CYS A 3 -9.08 25.54 2.07
C CYS A 3 -7.61 25.91 2.24
N VAL A 4 -6.95 25.28 3.21
CA VAL A 4 -5.51 25.37 3.42
C VAL A 4 -4.91 24.01 3.10
N ILE A 5 -4.01 23.98 2.12
CA ILE A 5 -3.26 22.78 1.72
C ILE A 5 -1.81 23.00 2.11
N GLN A 6 -1.27 22.14 2.97
CA GLN A 6 0.12 22.21 3.42
C GLN A 6 0.86 20.96 2.95
N GLU A 7 1.94 21.15 2.17
CA GLU A 7 2.87 20.07 1.85
C GLU A 7 3.75 19.78 3.08
N MET A 8 3.85 18.50 3.43
CA MET A 8 4.63 18.01 4.55
C MET A 8 5.58 16.92 4.07
N ASN A 9 6.81 16.92 4.58
CA ASN A 9 7.76 15.84 4.33
C ASN A 9 7.52 14.69 5.30
N VAL A 10 7.27 13.50 4.77
CA VAL A 10 7.20 12.24 5.52
C VAL A 10 8.63 11.73 5.71
N LYS A 11 8.99 11.44 6.98
CA LYS A 11 10.35 11.00 7.33
C LYS A 11 10.71 9.61 6.79
N LYS A 12 9.73 8.76 6.50
CA LYS A 12 9.92 7.37 6.07
C LYS A 12 9.23 7.15 4.73
N SER A 13 9.89 6.42 3.83
CA SER A 13 9.25 5.88 2.63
C SER A 13 8.16 4.89 3.03
N ASP A 14 7.12 4.81 2.21
CA ASP A 14 6.12 3.77 2.34
C ASP A 14 6.75 2.42 1.92
N LYS A 15 6.81 1.50 2.88
CA LYS A 15 7.31 0.13 2.68
C LYS A 15 6.21 -0.83 2.20
N GLY A 16 4.95 -0.38 2.14
CA GLY A 16 3.78 -1.15 1.72
C GLY A 16 3.61 -1.26 0.20
N GLY A 17 4.69 -1.19 -0.57
CA GLY A 17 4.64 -1.39 -2.02
C GLY A 17 4.19 -2.80 -2.41
N TYR A 18 3.90 -2.99 -3.70
CA TYR A 18 3.54 -4.31 -4.22
C TYR A 18 4.74 -5.26 -4.14
N ALA A 19 4.47 -6.56 -4.10
CA ALA A 19 5.54 -7.56 -4.14
C ALA A 19 6.27 -7.50 -5.48
N LYS A 20 7.60 -7.63 -5.43
CA LYS A 20 8.44 -7.61 -6.64
C LYS A 20 8.32 -8.88 -7.47
N GLU A 21 7.89 -9.97 -6.84
CA GLU A 21 7.88 -11.29 -7.43
C GLU A 21 6.58 -12.01 -7.09
N LEU A 22 6.03 -12.70 -8.09
CA LEU A 22 5.01 -13.73 -7.92
C LEU A 22 5.72 -15.08 -8.05
N LYS A 23 5.70 -15.87 -6.98
CA LYS A 23 6.32 -17.19 -6.95
C LYS A 23 5.29 -18.25 -7.29
N SER A 24 5.76 -19.33 -7.92
CA SER A 24 4.97 -20.50 -8.25
C SER A 24 5.71 -21.71 -7.73
N GLU A 25 5.05 -22.48 -6.87
CA GLU A 25 5.61 -23.71 -6.32
C GLU A 25 4.62 -24.85 -6.55
N TYR A 26 5.11 -26.06 -6.77
CA TYR A 26 4.25 -27.23 -6.86
C TYR A 26 3.92 -27.69 -5.44
N LEU A 27 2.64 -27.69 -5.09
CA LEU A 27 2.15 -28.27 -3.84
C LEU A 27 1.79 -29.72 -4.10
N SER A 28 2.65 -30.64 -3.65
CA SER A 28 2.36 -32.07 -3.74
C SER A 28 1.33 -32.43 -2.68
N ILE A 29 0.20 -32.99 -3.11
CA ILE A 29 -0.88 -33.46 -2.26
C ILE A 29 -1.33 -34.82 -2.78
N ILE A 30 -1.27 -35.82 -1.93
CA ILE A 30 -1.82 -37.15 -2.22
C ILE A 30 -3.06 -37.33 -1.35
N PHE A 31 -4.20 -37.59 -1.98
CA PHE A 31 -5.46 -37.87 -1.28
C PHE A 31 -6.06 -39.18 -1.79
N ASN A 32 -6.34 -40.10 -0.88
CA ASN A 32 -6.80 -41.47 -1.21
C ASN A 32 -5.93 -42.22 -2.24
N GLY A 33 -4.63 -41.93 -2.28
CA GLY A 33 -3.69 -42.56 -3.21
C GLY A 33 -3.64 -41.92 -4.61
N GLU A 34 -4.45 -40.90 -4.87
CA GLU A 34 -4.39 -40.10 -6.10
C GLU A 34 -3.59 -38.82 -5.87
N ASP A 35 -2.76 -38.45 -6.86
CA ASP A 35 -2.07 -37.16 -6.88
C ASP A 35 -3.06 -36.07 -7.30
N ILE A 36 -3.36 -35.18 -6.35
CA ILE A 36 -4.18 -33.99 -6.54
C ILE A 36 -3.34 -32.72 -6.35
N GLY A 37 -2.02 -32.86 -6.45
CA GLY A 37 -1.08 -31.76 -6.39
C GLY A 37 -1.33 -30.73 -7.49
N HIS A 38 -0.99 -29.50 -7.19
CA HIS A 38 -1.19 -28.38 -8.10
C HIS A 38 -0.15 -27.30 -7.85
N TYR A 39 0.08 -26.47 -8.87
CA TYR A 39 0.83 -25.26 -8.68
C TYR A 39 0.00 -24.25 -7.90
N TRP A 40 0.61 -23.67 -6.88
CA TRP A 40 0.05 -22.57 -6.14
C TRP A 40 0.96 -21.35 -6.26
N HIS A 41 0.36 -20.18 -6.16
CA HIS A 41 1.04 -18.91 -6.37
C HIS A 41 0.94 -18.04 -5.13
N PHE A 42 2.06 -17.42 -4.77
CA PHE A 42 2.11 -16.49 -3.65
C PHE A 42 3.11 -15.37 -3.92
N TYR A 43 2.88 -14.24 -3.27
CA TYR A 43 3.75 -13.08 -3.40
C TYR A 43 4.99 -13.22 -2.53
N GLY A 44 6.16 -12.89 -3.09
CA GLY A 44 7.41 -12.81 -2.35
C GLY A 44 7.39 -11.69 -1.29
N ASN A 45 8.33 -11.77 -0.35
CA ASN A 45 8.45 -10.81 0.75
C ASN A 45 9.02 -9.46 0.31
N GLU A 46 9.85 -9.44 -0.75
CA GLU A 46 10.46 -8.21 -1.24
C GLU A 46 9.41 -7.31 -1.89
N ARG A 47 9.37 -6.04 -1.48
CA ARG A 47 8.41 -5.04 -1.96
C ARG A 47 9.11 -3.93 -2.73
N PHE A 48 8.41 -3.34 -3.71
CA PHE A 48 8.87 -2.11 -4.34
C PHE A 48 8.90 -0.98 -3.31
N GLU A 49 10.01 -0.23 -3.28
CA GLU A 49 10.05 1.00 -2.51
C GLU A 49 9.18 2.07 -3.17
N ARG A 50 8.36 2.75 -2.37
CA ARG A 50 7.66 3.95 -2.81
C ARG A 50 8.32 5.17 -2.17
N PRO A 51 9.17 5.91 -2.90
CA PRO A 51 9.88 7.07 -2.36
C PRO A 51 8.97 8.29 -2.18
N VAL A 52 7.65 8.12 -2.09
CA VAL A 52 6.69 9.21 -1.87
C VAL A 52 6.89 9.73 -0.45
N LYS A 53 7.68 10.81 -0.35
CA LYS A 53 7.97 11.53 0.89
C LYS A 53 7.07 12.74 1.08
N LYS A 54 6.11 12.98 0.19
CA LYS A 54 5.20 14.12 0.29
C LYS A 54 3.87 13.65 0.85
N ALA A 55 3.41 14.33 1.89
CA ALA A 55 2.05 14.23 2.41
C ALA A 55 1.39 15.60 2.36
N TYR A 56 0.07 15.64 2.26
CA TYR A 56 -0.69 16.88 2.27
C TYR A 56 -1.63 16.91 3.46
N ARG A 57 -1.54 17.97 4.27
CA ARG A 57 -2.55 18.27 5.28
C ARG A 57 -3.55 19.26 4.68
N ILE A 58 -4.79 18.81 4.54
CA ILE A 58 -5.90 19.63 4.02
C ILE A 58 -6.76 20.05 5.20
N SER A 59 -6.94 21.36 5.38
CA SER A 59 -7.78 21.93 6.45
C SER A 59 -8.81 22.87 5.84
N ILE A 60 -10.09 22.66 6.15
CA ILE A 60 -11.19 23.50 5.67
C ILE A 60 -11.61 24.41 6.82
N HIS A 61 -11.50 25.72 6.61
CA HIS A 61 -11.85 26.73 7.61
C HIS A 61 -13.09 27.51 7.17
N HIS A 62 -14.03 27.69 8.10
CA HIS A 62 -15.11 28.64 7.95
C HIS A 62 -14.68 29.98 8.56
N SER A 63 -14.40 30.96 7.68
CA SER A 63 -14.26 32.36 8.08
C SER A 63 -15.64 32.94 8.38
N PHE A 64 -15.94 33.17 9.66
CA PHE A 64 -17.06 34.01 10.09
C PHE A 64 -16.50 35.39 10.43
N ARG A 65 -16.36 36.27 9.45
CA ARG A 65 -16.20 37.71 9.74
C ARG A 65 -17.58 38.33 9.83
N LYS A 66 -18.03 38.65 11.04
CA LYS A 66 -19.21 39.47 11.29
C LYS A 66 -18.69 40.82 11.81
N ASN A 67 -18.84 41.87 11.00
CA ASN A 67 -18.53 43.27 11.29
C ASN A 67 -17.05 43.73 11.28
N GLY A 68 -16.19 43.11 10.46
CA GLY A 68 -14.87 43.67 10.15
C GLY A 68 -13.84 43.47 11.25
#